data_AF-A0AA43D3Q6-F1
#
_entry.id   AF-A0AA43D3Q6-F1
#
_cell.length_a   1.000
_cell.length_b   1.000
_cell.length_c   1.000
_cell.angle_alpha   90.00
_cell.angle_beta   90.00
_cell.angle_gamma   90.00
#
_symmetry.space_group_name_H-M   'P 1'
#
loop_
_entity.id
_entity.type
_entity.pdbx_description
1 polymer ?
#
loop_
_entity_poly.entity_id
_entity_poly.type
_entity_poly.pdbx_seq_one_letter_code
_entity_poly.pdbx_strand_id
1 'polypeptide(L)'
;PRERASELFARHGAWDTAENSGVLLYINWADRDIEIVADRGISACVDHEQWEAICRGIEQEFRDDRFEDGILEGIRQITALLARHFPARSDNPDELRNRPLTL
;
A
#
# COMPACT_ATOMS: atom_id res chain seq x y z
N PRO A 1 -14.11 0.47 -6.16
CA PRO A 1 -12.96 0.81 -5.29
C PRO A 1 -11.64 0.99 -6.05
N ARG A 2 -11.21 0.00 -6.85
CA ARG A 2 -9.92 0.01 -7.57
C ARG A 2 -9.69 1.18 -8.53
N GLU A 3 -10.71 1.59 -9.30
CA GLU A 3 -10.60 2.75 -10.21
C GLU A 3 -10.31 4.04 -9.43
N ARG A 4 -11.02 4.27 -8.32
CA ARG A 4 -10.79 5.42 -7.42
C ARG A 4 -9.41 5.37 -6.76
N ALA A 5 -8.94 4.19 -6.36
CA ALA A 5 -7.60 4.02 -5.79
C ALA A 5 -6.51 4.36 -6.83
N SER A 6 -6.65 3.86 -8.07
CA SER A 6 -5.74 4.18 -9.19
C SER A 6 -5.74 5.67 -9.54
N GLU A 7 -6.92 6.32 -9.54
CA GLU A 7 -7.01 7.78 -9.75
C GLU A 7 -6.28 8.56 -8.66
N LEU A 8 -6.45 8.18 -7.39
CA LEU A 8 -5.78 8.82 -6.26
C LEU A 8 -4.27 8.60 -6.33
N PHE A 9 -3.83 7.39 -6.69
CA PHE A 9 -2.42 7.08 -6.90
C PHE A 9 -1.78 8.00 -7.95
N ALA A 10 -2.44 8.14 -9.10
CA ALA A 10 -1.98 9.02 -10.19
C ALA A 10 -1.98 10.50 -9.78
N ARG A 11 -3.04 10.94 -9.09
CA ARG A 11 -3.25 12.34 -8.69
C ARG A 11 -2.28 12.81 -7.61
N HIS A 12 -1.86 11.92 -6.72
CA HIS A 12 -0.97 12.24 -5.61
C HIS A 12 0.52 12.04 -5.93
N GLY A 13 0.87 11.72 -7.17
CA GLY A 13 2.27 11.66 -7.61
C GLY A 13 3.06 10.51 -6.98
N ALA A 14 2.40 9.50 -6.41
CA ALA A 14 3.05 8.34 -5.81
C ALA A 14 3.82 7.47 -6.81
N TRP A 15 3.68 7.77 -8.11
CA TRP A 15 4.44 7.18 -9.21
C TRP A 15 5.76 7.91 -9.52
N ASP A 16 5.99 9.10 -8.94
CA ASP A 16 7.21 9.90 -9.18
C ASP A 16 8.25 9.64 -8.08
N THR A 17 8.51 8.36 -7.81
CA THR A 17 9.61 7.92 -6.95
C THR A 17 10.80 7.52 -7.81
N ALA A 18 12.03 7.74 -7.32
CA ALA A 18 13.23 7.51 -8.12
C ALA A 18 13.36 6.07 -8.63
N GLU A 19 12.81 5.11 -7.88
CA GLU A 19 12.82 3.68 -8.22
C GLU A 19 11.45 3.12 -8.68
N ASN A 20 10.43 3.98 -8.87
CA ASN A 20 9.04 3.57 -9.11
C ASN A 20 8.56 2.55 -8.06
N SER A 21 8.81 2.88 -6.79
CA SER A 21 8.60 2.05 -5.60
C SER A 21 7.50 2.58 -4.66
N GLY A 22 6.58 3.39 -5.19
CA GLY A 22 5.41 3.86 -4.45
C GLY A 22 4.35 2.78 -4.23
N VAL A 23 3.76 2.74 -3.02
CA VAL A 23 2.60 1.91 -2.68
C VAL A 23 1.51 2.76 -2.04
N LEU A 24 0.27 2.58 -2.46
CA LEU A 24 -0.93 3.15 -1.84
C LEU A 24 -1.78 2.03 -1.26
N LEU A 25 -1.99 2.10 0.06
CA LEU A 25 -3.04 1.37 0.76
C LEU A 25 -4.27 2.28 0.84
N TYR A 26 -5.31 1.94 0.09
CA TYR A 26 -6.60 2.64 0.08
C TYR A 26 -7.62 1.89 0.94
N ILE A 27 -8.31 2.65 1.81
CA ILE A 27 -9.32 2.12 2.73
C ILE A 27 -10.66 2.78 2.39
N ASN A 28 -11.65 1.97 2.04
CA ASN A 28 -13.04 2.43 1.89
C ASN A 28 -13.83 2.11 3.16
N TRP A 29 -14.03 3.12 4.01
CA TRP A 29 -14.76 2.95 5.28
C TRP A 29 -16.22 2.56 5.12
N ALA A 30 -16.88 2.96 4.03
CA ALA A 30 -18.30 2.67 3.82
C ALA A 30 -18.54 1.19 3.55
N ASP A 31 -17.68 0.59 2.72
CA ASP A 31 -17.84 -0.79 2.26
C ASP A 31 -16.91 -1.78 3.00
N ARG A 32 -16.03 -1.28 3.88
CA ARG A 32 -14.95 -2.04 4.54
C ARG A 32 -14.01 -2.74 3.54
N ASP A 33 -13.86 -2.15 2.36
CA ASP A 33 -12.99 -2.65 1.29
C ASP A 33 -11.58 -2.08 1.41
N ILE A 34 -10.58 -2.91 1.11
CA ILE A 34 -9.17 -2.56 1.11
C ILE A 34 -8.59 -2.78 -0.28
N GLU A 35 -7.84 -1.81 -0.78
CA GLU A 35 -7.15 -1.90 -2.07
C GLU A 35 -5.68 -1.50 -1.92
N ILE A 36 -4.77 -2.31 -2.46
CA ILE A 36 -3.36 -1.95 -2.57
C ILE A 36 -3.03 -1.70 -4.04
N VAL A 37 -2.52 -0.50 -4.31
CA VAL A 37 -2.01 -0.11 -5.63
C VAL A 37 -0.51 0.12 -5.50
N ALA A 38 0.27 -0.61 -6.28
CA ALA A 38 1.72 -0.48 -6.32
C ALA A 38 2.16 0.08 -7.68
N ASP A 39 3.25 0.83 -7.67
CA ASP A 39 3.85 1.35 -8.88
C ASP A 39 4.47 0.23 -9.76
N ARG A 40 4.90 0.56 -10.97
CA ARG A 40 5.34 -0.38 -12.00
C ARG A 40 6.61 -1.13 -11.59
N GLY A 41 7.53 -0.47 -10.88
CA GLY A 41 8.75 -1.11 -10.39
C GLY A 41 8.42 -2.25 -9.44
N ILE A 42 7.53 -2.01 -8.49
CA ILE A 42 7.06 -3.03 -7.54
C ILE A 42 6.20 -4.09 -8.22
N SER A 43 5.28 -3.68 -9.09
CA SER A 43 4.39 -4.59 -9.81
C SER A 43 5.14 -5.58 -10.70
N ALA A 44 6.39 -5.27 -11.09
CA ALA A 44 7.26 -6.19 -11.81
C ALA A 44 7.97 -7.23 -10.91
N CYS A 45 7.97 -7.01 -9.59
CA CYS A 45 8.72 -7.81 -8.61
C CYS A 45 7.84 -8.60 -7.65
N VAL A 46 6.61 -8.14 -7.42
CA VAL A 46 5.68 -8.71 -6.42
C VAL A 46 4.40 -9.14 -7.12
N ASP A 47 4.02 -10.40 -6.94
CA ASP A 47 2.86 -10.97 -7.60
C ASP A 47 1.56 -10.42 -7.01
N HIS A 48 0.52 -10.36 -7.84
CA HIS A 48 -0.80 -9.88 -7.44
C HIS A 48 -1.38 -10.66 -6.24
N GLU A 49 -1.14 -11.97 -6.18
CA GLU A 49 -1.59 -12.84 -5.09
C GLU A 49 -1.04 -12.42 -3.72
N GLN A 50 0.19 -11.88 -3.68
CA GLN A 50 0.79 -11.40 -2.43
C GLN A 50 0.07 -10.15 -1.91
N TRP A 51 -0.31 -9.23 -2.81
CA TRP A 51 -1.11 -8.06 -2.46
C TRP A 51 -2.52 -8.44 -2.03
N GLU A 52 -3.14 -9.38 -2.74
CA GLU A 52 -4.47 -9.88 -2.40
C GLU A 52 -4.50 -10.55 -1.02
N ALA A 53 -3.45 -11.32 -0.68
CA ALA A 53 -3.31 -11.92 0.64
C ALA A 53 -3.24 -10.86 1.76
N ILE A 54 -2.52 -9.76 1.53
CA ILE A 54 -2.44 -8.64 2.49
C ILE A 54 -3.82 -7.98 2.64
N CYS A 55 -4.49 -7.64 1.53
CA CYS A 55 -5.83 -7.05 1.58
C CYS A 55 -6.80 -7.92 2.37
N ARG A 56 -6.84 -9.24 2.08
CA ARG A 56 -7.71 -10.19 2.79
C ARG A 56 -7.41 -10.27 4.29
N GLY A 57 -6.14 -10.20 4.68
CA GLY A 57 -5.74 -10.16 6.09
C GLY A 57 -6.26 -8.91 6.81
N ILE A 58 -6.11 -7.73 6.20
CA ILE A 58 -6.63 -6.48 6.75
C ILE A 58 -8.16 -6.54 6.86
N GLU A 59 -8.85 -7.01 5.81
CA GLU A 59 -10.30 -7.16 5.81
C GLU A 59 -10.81 -8.12 6.90
N GLN A 60 -10.07 -9.19 7.21
CA GLN A 60 -10.43 -10.10 8.30
C GLN A 60 -10.41 -9.39 9.65
N GLU A 61 -9.34 -8.66 9.96
CA GLU A 61 -9.25 -7.88 11.20
C GLU A 61 -10.34 -6.79 11.26
N PHE A 62 -10.71 -6.20 10.11
CA PHE A 62 -11.81 -5.23 10.02
C PHE A 62 -13.19 -5.85 10.29
N ARG A 63 -13.39 -7.13 9.97
CA ARG A 63 -14.63 -7.86 10.30
C ARG A 63 -14.75 -8.10 11.80
N ASP A 64 -13.62 -8.22 12.49
CA ASP A 64 -13.55 -8.42 13.94
C ASP A 64 -13.46 -7.09 14.73
N ASP A 65 -13.71 -5.94 14.08
CA ASP A 65 -13.58 -4.58 14.62
C ASP A 65 -12.17 -4.23 15.15
N ARG A 66 -11.14 -4.98 14.71
CA ARG A 66 -9.72 -4.79 15.04
C ARG A 66 -9.00 -3.94 14.00
N PHE A 67 -9.52 -2.74 13.76
CA PHE A 67 -9.06 -1.87 12.67
C PHE A 67 -7.57 -1.48 12.77
N GLU A 68 -7.12 -1.07 13.96
CA GLU A 68 -5.74 -0.63 14.19
C GLU A 68 -4.76 -1.78 13.94
N ASP A 69 -5.04 -2.95 14.52
CA ASP A 69 -4.23 -4.16 14.34
C ASP A 69 -4.15 -4.56 12.86
N GLY A 70 -5.28 -4.55 12.15
CA GLY A 70 -5.35 -4.86 10.73
C GLY A 70 -4.47 -3.93 9.89
N ILE A 71 -4.56 -2.62 10.11
CA ILE A 71 -3.75 -1.65 9.37
C ILE A 71 -2.26 -1.76 9.71
N LEU A 72 -1.90 -1.87 10.99
CA LEU A 72 -0.49 -2.00 11.39
C LEU A 72 0.14 -3.27 10.83
N GLU A 73 -0.59 -4.39 10.86
CA GLU A 73 -0.13 -5.66 10.29
C GLU A 73 -0.02 -5.58 8.76
N GLY A 74 -0.99 -4.95 8.10
CA GLY A 74 -0.95 -4.67 6.66
C GLY A 74 0.29 -3.86 6.26
N ILE A 75 0.54 -2.74 6.95
CA ILE A 75 1.74 -1.91 6.73
C ILE A 75 3.00 -2.74 6.94
N ARG A 76 3.08 -3.53 8.02
CA ARG A 76 4.23 -4.39 8.31
C ARG A 76 4.53 -5.38 7.18
N GLN A 77 3.49 -6.02 6.62
CA GLN A 77 3.65 -6.95 5.50
C GLN A 77 4.08 -6.23 4.21
N ILE A 78 3.48 -5.08 3.90
CA ILE A 78 3.89 -4.24 2.77
C ILE A 78 5.37 -3.86 2.92
N THR A 79 5.78 -3.35 4.08
CA THR A 79 7.19 -2.99 4.35
C THR A 79 8.13 -4.17 4.19
N ALA A 80 7.76 -5.37 4.64
CA ALA A 80 8.59 -6.55 4.49
C ALA A 80 8.78 -6.95 3.02
N LEU A 81 7.73 -6.83 2.19
CA LEU A 81 7.85 -7.04 0.74
C LEU A 81 8.76 -6.00 0.09
N LEU A 82 8.56 -4.73 0.41
CA LEU A 82 9.40 -3.66 -0.12
C LEU A 82 10.87 -3.84 0.28
N ALA A 83 11.17 -4.13 1.55
CA ALA A 83 12.54 -4.33 2.01
C ALA A 83 13.26 -5.51 1.31
N ARG A 84 12.51 -6.50 0.83
CA ARG A 84 13.06 -7.65 0.09
C ARG A 84 13.46 -7.28 -1.34
N HIS A 85 12.67 -6.46 -2.02
CA HIS A 85 12.85 -6.14 -3.44
C HIS A 85 13.56 -4.79 -3.68
N PHE A 86 13.37 -3.85 -2.76
CA PHE A 86 13.88 -2.48 -2.76
C PHE A 86 14.53 -2.18 -1.39
N PRO A 87 15.66 -2.83 -1.05
CA PRO A 87 16.33 -2.61 0.22
C PRO A 87 16.81 -1.16 0.34
N ALA A 88 16.60 -0.55 1.50
CA ALA A 88 17.01 0.83 1.76
C ALA A 88 18.52 1.02 1.51
N ARG A 89 18.86 2.06 0.75
CA ARG A 89 20.24 2.45 0.45
C ARG A 89 20.73 3.46 1.47
N SER A 90 22.05 3.69 1.48
CA SER A 90 22.68 4.73 2.31
C SER A 90 22.19 6.14 1.96
N ASP A 91 21.73 6.34 0.73
CA ASP A 91 20.97 7.51 0.31
C ASP A 91 19.51 7.08 0.11
N ASN A 92 18.64 7.42 1.05
CA ASN A 92 17.22 7.04 1.10
C ASN A 92 16.40 8.25 1.58
N PRO A 93 16.20 9.26 0.70
CA PRO A 93 15.41 10.43 1.04
C PRO A 93 13.94 10.06 1.29
N ASP A 94 13.27 10.84 2.14
CA ASP A 94 11.83 10.67 2.38
C ASP A 94 11.04 11.25 1.18
N GLU A 95 10.79 10.42 0.17
CA GLU A 95 10.15 10.82 -1.09
C GLU A 95 8.63 11.03 -0.97
N LEU A 96 7.99 10.38 0.00
CA LEU A 96 6.54 10.43 0.21
C LEU A 96 6.20 10.84 1.64
N ARG A 97 5.15 11.65 1.82
CA ARG A 97 4.75 12.10 3.15
C ARG A 97 4.15 10.94 3.96
N ASN A 98 4.61 10.79 5.20
CA ASN A 98 4.10 9.79 6.15
C ASN A 98 2.70 10.08 6.73
N ARG A 99 1.99 11.12 6.23
CA ARG A 99 0.65 11.49 6.74
C ARG A 99 -0.44 10.86 5.88
N PRO A 100 -1.42 10.13 6.48
CA PRO A 100 -2.56 9.61 5.75
C PRO A 100 -3.34 10.73 5.03
N LEU A 101 -3.78 10.44 3.81
CA LEU A 101 -4.69 11.30 3.06
C LEU A 101 -6.13 10.95 3.44
N THR A 102 -6.84 11.92 4.03
CA THR A 102 -8.27 11.81 4.34
C THR A 102 -9.07 12.59 3.30
N LEU A 103 -10.03 11.94 2.66
CA LEU A 103 -10.87 12.48 1.59
C LEU A 103 -12.35 12.46 1.95
#